data_AF-A0A5J4NRA8-F1
#
_entry.id   AF-A0A5J4NRA8-F1
#
_cell.length_a   1.000
_cell.length_b   1.000
_cell.length_c   1.000
_cell.angle_alpha   90.00
_cell.angle_beta   90.00
_cell.angle_gamma   90.00
#
_symmetry.space_group_name_H-M   'P 1'
#
loop_
_entity.id
_entity.type
_entity.pdbx_description
1 polymer ?
#
loop_
_entity_poly.entity_id
_entity_poly.type
_entity_poly.pdbx_seq_one_letter_code
_entity_poly.pdbx_strand_id
1 'polypeptide(L)'
;MVLVPSCPMDSVHIAEYPIIGFSATPLVWGPVTRQHYQFQDVNTNAQTGSRTALVQPVTFHQPGLNSLYTMLDENRLLRTAICFPTNRKWLGYTAGADFELSANPDENDLFDPCFVLHALHHYLTHYKLVRTEPNPLNKASIDQFLRTFYVKHCLAFAVAALSSYSKHMRSMARTLLAEYRQLAESWQPLRTTATVNKSAGPAHQALRLFPERTQIMFILDTLRNSLAAGGGSALGGGSRKHWMFSSKLDTGGRLTRLHANFFIRCLQQLNKPENHLYQTIWNCLLSKPAIDLNEVPDFLRTFFSANLQFRIERHWICRLCADSVGDSADYLVLERSRVYKHVLTTYASSSSDTALQASCS
;
A
#
# COMPACT_ATOMS: atom_id res chain seq x y z
N MET A 1 3.69 22.71 -0.68
CA MET A 1 4.70 23.34 0.20
C MET A 1 5.71 24.03 -0.70
N VAL A 2 5.97 25.32 -0.50
CA VAL A 2 7.13 26.07 -1.05
C VAL A 2 7.55 27.10 -0.01
N LEU A 3 8.86 27.26 0.17
CA LEU A 3 9.46 28.45 0.77
C LEU A 3 10.06 29.35 -0.32
N VAL A 4 9.99 30.63 -0.01
CA VAL A 4 10.14 31.87 -0.79
C VAL A 4 11.60 32.18 -1.15
N PRO A 5 11.87 33.16 -2.05
CA PRO A 5 12.81 34.21 -1.66
C PRO A 5 12.32 35.66 -1.95
N SER A 6 12.37 36.45 -0.86
CA SER A 6 12.88 37.83 -0.65
C SER A 6 12.37 39.10 -1.38
N CYS A 7 11.99 40.07 -0.51
CA CYS A 7 12.17 41.56 -0.53
C CYS A 7 11.15 42.48 -1.24
N PRO A 8 11.04 43.78 -0.86
CA PRO A 8 10.94 44.39 0.50
C PRO A 8 9.78 45.42 0.63
N MET A 9 9.47 45.81 1.88
CA MET A 9 8.82 47.06 2.37
C MET A 9 7.70 47.74 1.56
N ASP A 10 6.48 47.74 2.12
CA ASP A 10 5.86 48.95 2.71
C ASP A 10 4.56 48.59 3.44
N SER A 11 4.40 49.18 4.63
CA SER A 11 3.41 48.86 5.66
C SER A 11 2.07 49.57 5.47
N VAL A 12 0.94 48.87 5.67
CA VAL A 12 -0.23 49.35 6.46
C VAL A 12 -0.97 48.15 7.04
N HIS A 13 -1.08 48.08 8.37
CA HIS A 13 -1.91 47.12 9.11
C HIS A 13 -3.35 47.61 9.21
N ILE A 14 -4.34 46.76 8.89
CA ILE A 14 -5.62 46.67 9.63
C ILE A 14 -5.95 45.19 9.75
N ALA A 15 -6.17 44.76 10.99
CA ALA A 15 -6.34 43.37 11.40
C ALA A 15 -7.76 42.86 11.15
N GLU A 16 -7.88 41.70 10.50
CA GLU A 16 -8.95 40.74 10.72
C GLU A 16 -8.38 39.33 10.49
N TYR A 17 -8.54 38.47 11.49
CA TYR A 17 -7.81 37.21 11.70
C TYR A 17 -7.95 36.20 10.53
N PRO A 18 -6.85 35.76 9.90
CA PRO A 18 -6.87 34.58 9.02
C PRO A 18 -6.36 33.34 9.77
N ILE A 19 -7.06 32.23 9.57
CA ILE A 19 -6.62 30.89 9.94
C ILE A 19 -5.27 30.63 9.23
N ILE A 20 -4.27 30.30 10.04
CA ILE A 20 -2.85 30.22 9.67
C ILE A 20 -2.61 29.18 8.55
N GLY A 21 -2.02 29.60 7.42
CA GLY A 21 -1.13 28.72 6.64
C GLY A 21 -1.36 28.56 5.12
N PHE A 22 -2.41 29.11 4.51
CA PHE A 22 -2.56 29.10 3.05
C PHE A 22 -2.47 30.50 2.50
N SER A 23 -1.51 30.75 1.61
CA SER A 23 -1.54 31.93 0.73
C SER A 23 -2.88 31.93 0.00
N ALA A 24 -3.55 33.08 -0.02
CA ALA A 24 -4.82 33.29 -0.70
C ALA A 24 -4.72 33.23 -2.25
N THR A 25 -3.53 32.97 -2.81
CA THR A 25 -3.32 32.84 -4.24
C THR A 25 -3.11 31.37 -4.65
N PRO A 26 -3.93 30.80 -5.55
CA PRO A 26 -3.70 29.46 -6.07
C PRO A 26 -2.41 29.44 -6.92
N LEU A 27 -1.39 28.70 -6.47
CA LEU A 27 -0.13 28.50 -7.19
C LEU A 27 -0.22 27.22 -8.04
N VAL A 28 -0.22 27.35 -9.37
CA VAL A 28 -0.17 26.21 -10.31
C VAL A 28 1.28 25.88 -10.66
N TRP A 29 1.67 24.63 -10.45
CA TRP A 29 3.05 24.17 -10.58
C TRP A 29 3.38 23.74 -12.01
N GLY A 30 4.17 24.55 -12.71
CA GLY A 30 4.77 24.19 -13.99
C GLY A 30 3.90 24.48 -15.22
N PRO A 31 4.52 24.62 -16.41
CA PRO A 31 3.85 25.05 -17.64
C PRO A 31 2.83 24.04 -18.17
N VAL A 32 3.02 22.74 -17.93
CA VAL A 32 2.09 21.67 -18.34
C VAL A 32 0.81 21.72 -17.51
N THR A 33 0.94 21.88 -16.20
CA THR A 33 -0.20 21.94 -15.28
C THR A 33 -1.07 23.18 -15.55
N ARG A 34 -0.47 24.32 -15.95
CA ARG A 34 -1.19 25.54 -16.33
C ARG A 34 -2.17 25.35 -17.50
N GLN A 35 -1.89 24.42 -18.41
CA GLN A 35 -2.78 24.11 -19.53
C GLN A 35 -4.05 23.37 -19.10
N HIS A 36 -4.05 22.78 -17.90
CA HIS A 36 -5.18 22.01 -17.35
C HIS A 36 -6.06 22.80 -16.38
N TYR A 37 -5.75 24.07 -16.11
CA TYR A 37 -6.54 24.95 -15.23
C TYR A 37 -7.00 26.19 -15.99
N GLN A 38 -8.31 26.48 -15.92
CA GLN A 38 -8.89 27.74 -16.33
C GLN A 38 -8.95 28.67 -15.12
N PHE A 39 -8.37 29.85 -15.26
CA PHE A 39 -8.60 30.96 -14.35
C PHE A 39 -9.73 31.78 -14.95
N GLN A 40 -10.83 31.99 -14.21
CA GLN A 40 -11.86 32.93 -14.65
C GLN A 40 -11.25 34.34 -14.64
N ASP A 41 -11.01 34.88 -15.82
CA ASP A 41 -10.73 36.30 -15.96
C ASP A 41 -12.00 37.05 -15.57
N VAL A 42 -11.92 37.77 -14.45
CA VAL A 42 -12.99 38.66 -14.01
C VAL A 42 -13.17 39.71 -15.09
N ASN A 43 -14.31 39.67 -15.79
CA ASN A 43 -14.72 40.64 -16.80
C ASN A 43 -14.38 42.07 -16.33
N THR A 44 -13.56 42.77 -17.10
CA THR A 44 -13.11 44.15 -16.83
C THR A 44 -14.20 45.21 -17.00
N ASN A 45 -15.49 44.89 -16.83
CA ASN A 45 -16.61 45.81 -17.03
C ASN A 45 -17.64 45.79 -15.89
N ALA A 46 -17.19 45.76 -14.63
CA ALA A 46 -18.06 46.06 -13.50
C ALA A 46 -17.37 47.08 -12.57
N GLN A 47 -17.58 48.36 -12.87
CA GLN A 47 -17.44 49.42 -11.89
C GLN A 47 -18.46 49.18 -10.76
N THR A 48 -18.02 48.64 -9.63
CA THR A 48 -18.33 49.09 -8.24
C THR A 48 -17.89 48.03 -7.23
N GLY A 49 -17.45 48.50 -6.07
CA GLY A 49 -16.64 47.78 -5.10
C GLY A 49 -17.23 46.47 -4.57
N SER A 50 -16.53 45.36 -4.83
CA SER A 50 -16.43 44.21 -3.93
C SER A 50 -15.13 43.47 -4.27
N ARG A 51 -14.02 43.91 -3.66
CA ARG A 51 -12.73 43.22 -3.72
C ARG A 51 -12.75 42.07 -2.71
N THR A 52 -13.11 40.87 -3.15
CA THR A 52 -12.56 39.55 -2.73
C THR A 52 -13.49 38.42 -3.20
N ALA A 53 -13.53 38.15 -4.51
CA ALA A 53 -13.94 36.84 -5.00
C ALA A 53 -12.65 36.10 -5.38
N LEU A 54 -12.23 35.16 -4.52
CA LEU A 54 -11.08 34.31 -4.78
C LEU A 54 -11.37 33.47 -6.03
N VAL A 55 -10.66 33.71 -7.14
CA VAL A 55 -10.79 32.93 -8.38
C VAL A 55 -10.28 31.52 -8.10
N GLN A 56 -11.20 30.59 -7.86
CA GLN A 56 -10.86 29.18 -7.75
C GLN A 56 -10.53 28.66 -9.16
N PRO A 57 -9.35 28.05 -9.38
CA PRO A 57 -9.00 27.53 -10.68
C PRO A 57 -9.87 26.32 -11.00
N VAL A 58 -10.60 26.36 -12.11
CA VAL A 58 -11.46 25.28 -12.58
C VAL A 58 -10.63 24.37 -13.49
N THR A 59 -10.60 23.08 -13.26
CA THR A 59 -9.84 22.15 -14.11
C THR A 59 -10.51 21.98 -15.47
N PHE A 60 -9.76 22.13 -16.58
CA PHE A 60 -10.23 21.90 -17.95
C PHE A 60 -10.64 20.44 -18.18
N HIS A 61 -9.91 19.51 -17.56
CA HIS A 61 -10.16 18.08 -17.64
C HIS A 61 -9.98 17.46 -16.25
N GLN A 62 -11.01 16.82 -15.72
CA GLN A 62 -10.81 15.89 -14.62
C GLN A 62 -10.10 14.65 -15.19
N PRO A 63 -8.95 14.22 -14.63
CA PRO A 63 -8.34 12.97 -15.03
C PRO A 63 -9.37 11.86 -14.81
N GLY A 64 -9.64 11.07 -15.86
CA GLY A 64 -10.53 9.93 -15.75
C GLY A 64 -10.04 8.98 -14.66
N LEU A 65 -10.96 8.20 -14.08
CA LEU A 65 -10.62 7.19 -13.06
C LEU A 65 -9.51 6.22 -13.50
N ASN A 66 -9.36 6.01 -14.82
CA ASN A 66 -8.34 5.14 -15.40
C ASN A 66 -7.01 5.84 -15.70
N SER A 67 -6.97 7.17 -15.75
CA SER A 67 -5.79 7.95 -16.15
C SER A 67 -4.61 7.77 -15.19
N LEU A 68 -4.88 7.62 -13.87
CA LEU A 68 -3.82 7.31 -12.91
C LEU A 68 -3.19 5.94 -13.17
N TYR A 69 -3.98 4.93 -13.54
CA TYR A 69 -3.44 3.59 -13.81
C TYR A 69 -2.58 3.54 -15.08
N THR A 70 -2.84 4.41 -16.04
CA THR A 70 -1.97 4.59 -17.21
C THR A 70 -0.63 5.23 -16.83
N MET A 71 -0.62 6.13 -15.84
CA MET A 71 0.59 6.82 -15.39
C MET A 71 1.40 6.02 -14.35
N LEU A 72 0.76 5.12 -13.62
CA LEU A 72 1.41 4.33 -12.57
C LEU A 72 2.09 3.09 -13.19
N ASP A 73 3.41 3.11 -13.20
CA ASP A 73 4.21 1.93 -13.54
C ASP A 73 4.16 0.90 -12.40
N GLU A 74 3.81 -0.33 -12.75
CA GLU A 74 3.61 -1.43 -11.81
C GLU A 74 4.93 -1.90 -11.19
N ASN A 75 6.00 -1.91 -11.99
CA ASN A 75 7.32 -2.38 -11.57
C ASN A 75 7.96 -1.39 -10.62
N ARG A 76 7.93 -0.10 -10.96
CA ARG A 76 8.41 0.99 -10.11
C ARG A 76 7.65 1.07 -8.79
N LEU A 77 6.32 0.89 -8.80
CA LEU A 77 5.52 0.89 -7.56
C LEU A 77 5.90 -0.29 -6.65
N LEU A 78 6.07 -1.48 -7.23
CA LEU A 78 6.46 -2.67 -6.48
C LEU A 78 7.88 -2.56 -5.91
N ARG A 79 8.84 -2.04 -6.70
CA ARG A 79 10.20 -1.74 -6.21
C ARG A 79 10.15 -0.80 -5.01
N THR A 80 9.36 0.27 -5.13
CA THR A 80 9.14 1.22 -4.02
C THR A 80 8.50 0.54 -2.80
N ALA A 81 7.58 -0.42 -3.00
CA ALA A 81 6.95 -1.17 -1.92
C ALA A 81 7.96 -2.02 -1.12
N ILE A 82 8.94 -2.64 -1.79
CA ILE A 82 9.92 -3.52 -1.12
C ILE A 82 10.93 -2.69 -0.30
N CYS A 83 11.16 -1.42 -0.65
CA CYS A 83 12.07 -0.53 0.07
C CYS A 83 11.58 -0.12 1.47
N PHE A 84 10.30 -0.30 1.81
CA PHE A 84 9.79 -0.01 3.15
C PHE A 84 10.40 -0.93 4.22
N PRO A 85 10.65 -0.48 5.47
CA PRO A 85 10.22 0.80 6.04
C PRO A 85 11.06 2.02 5.68
N THR A 86 10.39 3.17 5.55
CA THR A 86 10.99 4.47 5.25
C THR A 86 10.91 5.42 6.44
N ASN A 87 11.95 6.22 6.70
CA ASN A 87 12.00 7.27 7.74
C ASN A 87 11.41 8.63 7.28
N ARG A 88 10.73 8.67 6.14
CA ARG A 88 10.19 9.90 5.55
C ARG A 88 9.23 10.59 6.53
N LYS A 89 9.54 11.84 6.88
CA LYS A 89 8.62 12.70 7.64
C LYS A 89 7.40 12.99 6.78
N TRP A 90 6.22 12.79 7.33
CA TRP A 90 4.95 13.12 6.69
C TRP A 90 4.94 14.62 6.38
N LEU A 91 4.46 15.02 5.19
CA LEU A 91 4.45 16.41 4.72
C LEU A 91 3.96 17.36 5.82
N GLY A 92 4.92 18.01 6.47
CA GLY A 92 4.75 18.94 7.56
C GLY A 92 5.81 20.00 7.41
N TYR A 93 5.38 21.25 7.26
CA TYR A 93 6.26 22.40 7.12
C TYR A 93 7.03 22.59 8.42
N THR A 94 8.25 22.06 8.50
CA THR A 94 9.25 22.59 9.42
C THR A 94 10.12 23.53 8.60
N ALA A 95 9.84 24.85 8.70
CA ALA A 95 10.74 25.86 8.21
C ALA A 95 12.14 25.59 8.79
N GLY A 96 13.13 25.33 7.93
CA GLY A 96 14.54 25.25 8.34
C GLY A 96 15.18 23.86 8.39
N ALA A 97 14.60 22.82 7.79
CA ALA A 97 15.35 21.59 7.53
C ALA A 97 15.72 21.55 6.04
N ASP A 98 17.01 21.73 5.76
CA ASP A 98 17.58 21.51 4.43
C ASP A 98 17.18 20.10 3.97
N PHE A 99 16.41 20.06 2.89
CA PHE A 99 16.06 18.82 2.23
C PHE A 99 17.33 18.34 1.52
N GLU A 100 18.19 17.62 2.24
CA GLU A 100 19.20 16.80 1.59
C GLU A 100 18.47 15.75 0.75
N LEU A 101 18.22 16.11 -0.51
CA LEU A 101 17.96 15.14 -1.56
C LEU A 101 19.19 14.23 -1.59
N SER A 102 19.03 13.03 -1.02
CA SER A 102 19.99 11.95 -1.16
C SER A 102 20.37 11.85 -2.64
N ALA A 103 21.65 12.12 -2.92
CA ALA A 103 22.23 12.18 -4.26
C ALA A 103 22.45 10.78 -4.85
N ASN A 104 21.62 9.79 -4.47
CA ASN A 104 21.66 8.46 -5.05
C ASN A 104 20.77 8.42 -6.31
N PRO A 105 21.34 8.20 -7.50
CA PRO A 105 20.59 8.19 -8.76
C PRO A 105 19.51 7.09 -8.78
N ASP A 106 19.67 6.01 -8.00
CA ASP A 106 18.70 4.92 -7.88
C ASP A 106 17.45 5.30 -7.06
N GLU A 107 17.53 6.29 -6.15
CA GLU A 107 16.37 6.78 -5.40
C GLU A 107 15.51 7.73 -6.23
N ASN A 108 16.06 8.36 -7.28
CA ASN A 108 15.30 9.19 -8.22
C ASN A 108 14.30 8.38 -9.07
N ASP A 109 14.53 7.06 -9.18
CA ASP A 109 13.61 6.14 -9.86
C ASP A 109 12.55 5.55 -8.91
N LEU A 110 12.48 5.95 -7.63
CA LEU A 110 11.43 5.50 -6.70
C LEU A 110 10.30 6.52 -6.63
N PHE A 111 9.08 6.07 -6.31
CA PHE A 111 7.97 7.00 -6.08
C PHE A 111 8.02 7.56 -4.65
N ASP A 112 7.64 8.84 -4.45
CA ASP A 112 7.49 9.37 -3.09
C ASP A 112 6.32 8.66 -2.37
N PRO A 113 6.59 7.95 -1.26
CA PRO A 113 5.56 7.17 -0.60
C PRO A 113 4.41 7.98 -0.02
N CYS A 114 4.67 9.22 0.43
CA CYS A 114 3.61 10.09 0.93
C CYS A 114 2.69 10.49 -0.21
N PHE A 115 3.24 10.90 -1.36
CA PHE A 115 2.44 11.29 -2.52
C PHE A 115 1.57 10.14 -3.02
N VAL A 116 2.15 8.95 -3.20
CA VAL A 116 1.42 7.78 -3.71
C VAL A 116 0.28 7.38 -2.77
N LEU A 117 0.51 7.32 -1.46
CA LEU A 117 -0.56 6.96 -0.51
C LEU A 117 -1.74 7.94 -0.57
N HIS A 118 -1.47 9.25 -0.65
CA HIS A 118 -2.51 10.26 -0.76
C HIS A 118 -3.26 10.17 -2.09
N ALA A 119 -2.54 9.95 -3.19
CA ALA A 119 -3.16 9.75 -4.49
C ALA A 119 -4.10 8.54 -4.45
N LEU A 120 -3.62 7.38 -4.03
CA LEU A 120 -4.42 6.15 -3.96
C LEU A 120 -5.68 6.31 -3.09
N HIS A 121 -5.56 6.96 -1.93
CA HIS A 121 -6.70 7.25 -1.06
C HIS A 121 -7.71 8.21 -1.72
N HIS A 122 -7.25 9.26 -2.39
CA HIS A 122 -8.11 10.18 -3.14
C HIS A 122 -8.89 9.43 -4.25
N TYR A 123 -8.24 8.54 -5.00
CA TYR A 123 -8.92 7.77 -6.05
C TYR A 123 -9.96 6.79 -5.48
N LEU A 124 -9.66 6.11 -4.36
CA LEU A 124 -10.63 5.24 -3.69
C LEU A 124 -11.83 6.03 -3.15
N THR A 125 -11.59 7.20 -2.59
CA THR A 125 -12.65 8.09 -2.09
C THR A 125 -13.52 8.62 -3.22
N HIS A 126 -12.91 9.08 -4.31
CA HIS A 126 -13.62 9.52 -5.51
C HIS A 126 -14.49 8.38 -6.08
N TYR A 127 -13.95 7.16 -6.11
CA TYR A 127 -14.67 5.98 -6.57
C TYR A 127 -15.90 5.66 -5.70
N LYS A 128 -15.77 5.83 -4.38
CA LYS A 128 -16.87 5.67 -3.42
C LYS A 128 -17.99 6.69 -3.63
N LEU A 129 -17.66 7.94 -4.00
CA LEU A 129 -18.63 9.00 -4.28
C LEU A 129 -19.35 8.81 -5.62
N VAL A 130 -18.64 8.40 -6.68
CA VAL A 130 -19.26 8.11 -7.99
C VAL A 130 -20.26 6.95 -7.90
N ARG A 131 -20.05 6.01 -6.97
CA ARG A 131 -20.94 4.87 -6.75
C ARG A 131 -22.33 5.26 -6.21
N THR A 132 -22.44 6.33 -5.42
CA THR A 132 -23.72 6.76 -4.86
C THR A 132 -24.72 7.23 -5.92
N GLU A 133 -24.26 7.51 -7.14
CA GLU A 133 -25.09 7.82 -8.30
C GLU A 133 -25.67 6.54 -8.93
N PRO A 134 -27.00 6.40 -9.10
CA PRO A 134 -27.68 5.16 -9.47
C PRO A 134 -27.59 4.83 -10.98
N ASN A 135 -26.39 4.69 -11.54
CA ASN A 135 -26.20 4.31 -12.95
C ASN A 135 -25.65 2.86 -13.09
N PRO A 136 -26.29 1.96 -13.86
CA PRO A 136 -25.81 0.59 -14.10
C PRO A 136 -24.42 0.51 -14.78
N LEU A 137 -24.03 1.53 -15.57
CA LEU A 137 -22.70 1.61 -16.19
C LEU A 137 -21.58 1.72 -15.14
N ASN A 138 -21.89 2.28 -13.97
CA ASN A 138 -20.93 2.44 -12.88
C ASN A 138 -20.52 1.08 -12.30
N LYS A 139 -21.37 0.04 -12.33
CA LYS A 139 -21.07 -1.27 -11.70
C LYS A 139 -19.97 -2.06 -12.41
N ALA A 140 -19.95 -2.06 -13.75
CA ALA A 140 -18.88 -2.71 -14.52
C ALA A 140 -17.53 -1.98 -14.32
N SER A 141 -17.58 -0.66 -14.14
CA SER A 141 -16.38 0.13 -13.81
C SER A 141 -15.80 -0.25 -12.43
N ILE A 142 -16.60 -0.78 -11.48
CA ILE A 142 -16.12 -1.17 -10.14
C ILE A 142 -15.23 -2.38 -10.23
N ASP A 143 -15.67 -3.38 -10.99
CA ASP A 143 -14.91 -4.61 -11.18
C ASP A 143 -13.56 -4.30 -11.83
N GLN A 144 -13.59 -3.54 -12.94
CA GLN A 144 -12.37 -3.13 -13.62
C GLN A 144 -11.45 -2.30 -12.71
N PHE A 145 -12.00 -1.38 -11.91
CA PHE A 145 -11.23 -0.56 -10.99
C PHE A 145 -10.56 -1.40 -9.90
N LEU A 146 -11.30 -2.28 -9.20
CA LEU A 146 -10.76 -3.10 -8.12
C LEU A 146 -9.67 -4.07 -8.63
N ARG A 147 -9.90 -4.68 -9.80
CA ARG A 147 -8.88 -5.51 -10.46
C ARG A 147 -7.66 -4.72 -10.83
N THR A 148 -7.83 -3.56 -11.47
CA THR A 148 -6.70 -2.72 -11.90
C THR A 148 -5.90 -2.22 -10.68
N PHE A 149 -6.58 -1.84 -9.60
CA PHE A 149 -5.95 -1.42 -8.34
C PHE A 149 -5.07 -2.53 -7.74
N TYR A 150 -5.55 -3.77 -7.80
CA TYR A 150 -4.80 -4.93 -7.32
C TYR A 150 -3.65 -5.33 -8.28
N VAL A 151 -3.91 -5.41 -9.59
CA VAL A 151 -2.92 -5.76 -10.62
C VAL A 151 -1.76 -4.77 -10.64
N LYS A 152 -2.03 -3.47 -10.49
CA LYS A 152 -1.02 -2.42 -10.39
C LYS A 152 -0.24 -2.41 -9.07
N HIS A 153 -0.44 -3.39 -8.20
CA HIS A 153 0.24 -3.53 -6.90
C HIS A 153 -0.04 -2.41 -5.89
N CYS A 154 -1.11 -1.62 -6.07
CA CYS A 154 -1.49 -0.55 -5.13
C CYS A 154 -1.83 -1.11 -3.73
N LEU A 155 -2.44 -2.30 -3.69
CA LEU A 155 -2.74 -2.98 -2.43
C LEU A 155 -1.47 -3.46 -1.72
N ALA A 156 -0.52 -4.02 -2.47
CA ALA A 156 0.77 -4.45 -1.95
C ALA A 156 1.57 -3.26 -1.40
N PHE A 157 1.52 -2.11 -2.09
CA PHE A 157 2.11 -0.86 -1.64
C PHE A 157 1.51 -0.37 -0.31
N ALA A 158 0.19 -0.43 -0.16
CA ALA A 158 -0.46 -0.07 1.11
C ALA A 158 -0.08 -1.03 2.25
N VAL A 159 0.05 -2.33 1.98
CA VAL A 159 0.54 -3.31 2.96
C VAL A 159 1.99 -3.00 3.36
N ALA A 160 2.86 -2.68 2.39
CA ALA A 160 4.24 -2.26 2.65
C ALA A 160 4.32 -1.06 3.60
N ALA A 161 3.46 -0.06 3.37
CA ALA A 161 3.39 1.15 4.17
C ALA A 161 3.00 0.92 5.64
N LEU A 162 2.39 -0.24 5.98
CA LEU A 162 2.15 -0.62 7.38
C LEU A 162 3.44 -0.89 8.16
N SER A 163 4.54 -1.20 7.46
CA SER A 163 5.85 -1.39 8.09
C SER A 163 6.60 -0.09 8.36
N SER A 164 6.20 1.01 7.70
CA SER A 164 6.84 2.33 7.82
C SER A 164 7.02 2.79 9.27
N TYR A 165 8.11 3.51 9.57
CA TYR A 165 8.37 4.10 10.89
C TYR A 165 7.44 5.27 11.22
N SER A 166 6.87 5.93 10.21
CA SER A 166 5.92 7.03 10.42
C SER A 166 4.51 6.53 10.79
N LYS A 167 4.01 6.96 11.97
CA LYS A 167 2.63 6.64 12.42
C LYS A 167 1.57 7.14 11.43
N HIS A 168 1.79 8.30 10.81
CA HIS A 168 0.85 8.88 9.84
C HIS A 168 0.75 8.02 8.57
N MET A 169 1.88 7.55 8.04
CA MET A 169 1.90 6.63 6.90
C MET A 169 1.17 5.33 7.21
N ARG A 170 1.44 4.74 8.38
CA ARG A 170 0.73 3.54 8.84
C ARG A 170 -0.76 3.78 9.00
N SER A 171 -1.17 4.96 9.49
CA SER A 171 -2.59 5.31 9.65
C SER A 171 -3.28 5.42 8.29
N MET A 172 -2.70 6.14 7.34
CA MET A 172 -3.26 6.26 5.99
C MET A 172 -3.32 4.92 5.27
N ALA A 173 -2.28 4.10 5.38
CA ALA A 173 -2.27 2.75 4.84
C ALA A 173 -3.43 1.90 5.39
N ARG A 174 -3.72 1.98 6.69
CA ARG A 174 -4.89 1.29 7.28
C ARG A 174 -6.21 1.82 6.74
N THR A 175 -6.37 3.14 6.60
CA THR A 175 -7.57 3.74 6.01
C THR A 175 -7.78 3.25 4.58
N LEU A 176 -6.72 3.28 3.76
CA LEU A 176 -6.73 2.81 2.38
C LEU A 176 -7.14 1.33 2.28
N LEU A 177 -6.54 0.46 3.10
CA LEU A 177 -6.88 -0.96 3.13
C LEU A 177 -8.34 -1.20 3.59
N ALA A 178 -8.81 -0.44 4.58
CA ALA A 178 -10.19 -0.53 5.07
C ALA A 178 -11.21 -0.07 4.02
N GLU A 179 -10.92 1.01 3.30
CA GLU A 179 -11.76 1.52 2.21
C GLU A 179 -11.83 0.54 1.04
N TYR A 180 -10.68 0.01 0.61
CA TYR A 180 -10.64 -1.02 -0.43
C TYR A 180 -11.44 -2.26 0.00
N ARG A 181 -11.29 -2.72 1.26
CA ARG A 181 -12.06 -3.84 1.81
C ARG A 181 -13.56 -3.56 1.80
N GLN A 182 -14.00 -2.38 2.24
CA GLN A 182 -15.41 -1.99 2.22
C GLN A 182 -15.97 -1.98 0.79
N LEU A 183 -15.22 -1.43 -0.17
CA LEU A 183 -15.62 -1.41 -1.58
C LEU A 183 -15.74 -2.83 -2.13
N ALA A 184 -14.75 -3.69 -1.85
CA ALA A 184 -14.78 -5.08 -2.27
C ALA A 184 -15.92 -5.88 -1.63
N GLU A 185 -16.19 -5.73 -0.33
CA GLU A 185 -17.34 -6.39 0.34
C GLU A 185 -18.67 -6.02 -0.30
N SER A 186 -18.83 -4.74 -0.60
CA SER A 186 -20.06 -4.17 -1.14
C SER A 186 -20.28 -4.46 -2.63
N TRP A 187 -19.31 -5.06 -3.30
CA TRP A 187 -19.41 -5.49 -4.69
C TRP A 187 -20.46 -6.60 -4.85
N GLN A 188 -21.27 -6.49 -5.90
CA GLN A 188 -22.29 -7.48 -6.27
C GLN A 188 -22.13 -7.79 -7.76
N PRO A 189 -22.27 -9.06 -8.18
CA PRO A 189 -22.20 -9.40 -9.59
C PRO A 189 -23.29 -8.65 -10.37
N LEU A 190 -22.92 -8.06 -11.51
CA LEU A 190 -23.90 -7.48 -12.43
C LEU A 190 -24.78 -8.62 -12.92
N ARG A 191 -26.08 -8.58 -12.62
CA ARG A 191 -27.05 -9.56 -13.17
C ARG A 191 -27.01 -9.40 -14.69
N THR A 192 -26.26 -10.25 -15.38
CA THR A 192 -26.34 -10.40 -16.82
C THR A 192 -27.77 -10.77 -17.17
N THR A 193 -28.41 -9.95 -17.98
CA THR A 193 -29.73 -10.22 -18.55
C THR A 193 -29.69 -11.54 -19.32
N ALA A 194 -30.72 -12.37 -19.08
CA ALA A 194 -31.14 -13.53 -19.85
C ALA A 194 -30.36 -14.87 -19.70
N THR A 195 -31.11 -15.87 -19.22
CA THR A 195 -31.05 -17.31 -19.57
C THR A 195 -29.83 -18.16 -19.18
N VAL A 196 -29.42 -18.23 -17.90
CA VAL A 196 -28.75 -19.45 -17.41
C VAL A 196 -29.13 -19.73 -15.94
N ASN A 197 -29.92 -20.78 -15.75
CA ASN A 197 -30.10 -21.60 -14.54
C ASN A 197 -30.27 -20.88 -13.18
N LYS A 198 -31.52 -20.82 -12.72
CA LYS A 198 -31.94 -20.45 -11.35
C LYS A 198 -31.40 -21.37 -10.24
N SER A 199 -30.53 -22.34 -10.53
CA SER A 199 -30.00 -23.31 -9.57
C SER A 199 -28.66 -22.93 -8.94
N ALA A 200 -27.92 -21.97 -9.49
CA ALA A 200 -26.67 -21.49 -8.89
C ALA A 200 -26.93 -20.27 -8.01
N GLY A 201 -26.78 -20.42 -6.68
CA GLY A 201 -26.95 -19.32 -5.73
C GLY A 201 -26.01 -18.12 -6.01
N PRO A 202 -26.35 -16.92 -5.49
CA PRO A 202 -25.62 -15.67 -5.79
C PRO A 202 -24.10 -15.74 -5.48
N ALA A 203 -23.70 -16.53 -4.49
CA ALA A 203 -22.29 -16.77 -4.17
C ALA A 203 -21.51 -17.51 -5.28
N HIS A 204 -22.14 -18.48 -5.96
CA HIS A 204 -21.52 -19.22 -7.05
C HIS A 204 -21.33 -18.36 -8.31
N GLN A 205 -22.24 -17.42 -8.57
CA GLN A 205 -22.10 -16.47 -9.68
C GLN A 205 -21.01 -15.42 -9.42
N ALA A 206 -20.89 -14.95 -8.17
CA ALA A 206 -19.83 -14.04 -7.75
C ALA A 206 -18.42 -14.64 -7.90
N LEU A 207 -18.23 -15.91 -7.52
CA LEU A 207 -16.96 -16.63 -7.66
C LEU A 207 -16.54 -16.84 -9.13
N ARG A 208 -17.51 -16.99 -10.04
CA ARG A 208 -17.21 -17.15 -11.48
C ARG A 208 -16.72 -15.87 -12.13
N LEU A 209 -17.20 -14.72 -11.66
CA LEU A 209 -16.85 -13.43 -12.23
C LEU A 209 -15.59 -12.86 -11.61
N PHE A 210 -15.43 -12.92 -10.28
CA PHE A 210 -14.27 -12.37 -9.57
C PHE A 210 -13.72 -13.35 -8.51
N PRO A 211 -13.04 -14.43 -8.95
CA PRO A 211 -12.51 -15.45 -8.02
C PRO A 211 -11.41 -14.90 -7.10
N GLU A 212 -10.59 -13.96 -7.59
CA GLU A 212 -9.48 -13.39 -6.84
C GLU A 212 -9.96 -12.51 -5.68
N ARG A 213 -11.18 -11.95 -5.76
CA ARG A 213 -11.76 -11.13 -4.69
C ARG A 213 -11.76 -11.84 -3.35
N THR A 214 -12.27 -13.06 -3.34
CA THR A 214 -12.42 -13.86 -2.12
C THR A 214 -11.06 -14.13 -1.50
N GLN A 215 -10.06 -14.39 -2.35
CA GLN A 215 -8.68 -14.57 -1.94
C GLN A 215 -8.06 -13.30 -1.37
N ILE A 216 -8.26 -12.15 -2.03
CA ILE A 216 -7.80 -10.84 -1.55
C ILE A 216 -8.45 -10.50 -0.21
N MET A 217 -9.77 -10.68 -0.09
CA MET A 217 -10.49 -10.45 1.17
C MET A 217 -9.96 -11.34 2.29
N PHE A 218 -9.72 -12.62 2.01
CA PHE A 218 -9.13 -13.54 2.97
C PHE A 218 -7.77 -13.03 3.46
N ILE A 219 -6.87 -12.64 2.56
CA ILE A 219 -5.55 -12.09 2.92
C ILE A 219 -5.68 -10.81 3.78
N LEU A 220 -6.59 -9.92 3.41
CA LEU A 220 -6.82 -8.69 4.17
C LEU A 220 -7.43 -8.96 5.55
N ASP A 221 -8.31 -9.94 5.67
CA ASP A 221 -8.87 -10.37 6.95
C ASP A 221 -7.80 -11.05 7.82
N THR A 222 -6.95 -11.91 7.25
CA THR A 222 -5.79 -12.49 7.94
C THR A 222 -4.86 -11.38 8.46
N LEU A 223 -4.54 -10.39 7.62
CA LEU A 223 -3.72 -9.24 8.02
C LEU A 223 -4.38 -8.44 9.15
N ARG A 224 -5.68 -8.15 9.04
CA ARG A 224 -6.46 -7.44 10.06
C ARG A 224 -6.47 -8.20 11.39
N ASN A 225 -6.72 -9.50 11.36
CA ASN A 225 -6.75 -10.37 12.54
C ASN A 225 -5.37 -10.43 13.21
N SER A 226 -4.31 -10.54 12.40
CA SER A 226 -2.92 -10.53 12.88
C SER A 226 -2.56 -9.19 13.54
N LEU A 227 -3.09 -8.07 13.03
CA LEU A 227 -2.85 -6.74 13.57
C LEU A 227 -3.77 -6.33 14.73
N ALA A 228 -4.82 -7.09 15.03
CA ALA A 228 -5.75 -6.78 16.12
C ALA A 228 -5.07 -6.84 17.49
N ALA A 229 -5.59 -6.09 18.47
CA ALA A 229 -5.09 -6.14 19.84
C ALA A 229 -5.20 -7.57 20.39
N GLY A 230 -4.11 -8.11 20.96
CA GLY A 230 -4.01 -9.51 21.37
C GLY A 230 -3.50 -10.46 20.28
N GLY A 231 -3.14 -9.94 19.09
CA GLY A 231 -2.47 -10.71 18.02
C GLY A 231 -3.29 -11.87 17.46
N GLY A 232 -4.60 -11.87 17.69
CA GLY A 232 -5.43 -13.03 17.38
C GLY A 232 -5.04 -14.27 18.20
N SER A 233 -4.65 -14.15 19.47
CA SER A 233 -4.35 -15.32 20.33
C SER A 233 -5.47 -16.35 20.38
N ALA A 234 -6.73 -15.92 20.26
CA ALA A 234 -7.90 -16.79 20.12
C ALA A 234 -8.05 -17.41 18.71
N LEU A 235 -7.38 -16.83 17.72
CA LEU A 235 -7.39 -17.16 16.29
C LEU A 235 -6.06 -17.81 15.83
N GLY A 236 -5.21 -18.22 16.77
CA GLY A 236 -3.93 -18.89 16.49
C GLY A 236 -2.76 -17.97 16.12
N GLY A 237 -2.94 -16.65 16.16
CA GLY A 237 -1.88 -15.65 16.02
C GLY A 237 -1.23 -15.30 17.37
N GLY A 238 0.05 -14.97 17.38
CA GLY A 238 0.76 -14.64 18.62
C GLY A 238 0.53 -13.19 19.07
N SER A 239 0.40 -12.99 20.38
CA SER A 239 0.31 -11.65 20.97
C SER A 239 1.56 -10.83 20.64
N ARG A 240 1.37 -9.60 20.14
CA ARG A 240 2.48 -8.69 19.86
C ARG A 240 3.25 -8.37 21.13
N LYS A 241 4.56 -8.62 21.10
CA LYS A 241 5.45 -8.29 22.20
C LYS A 241 6.02 -6.88 22.02
N HIS A 242 5.80 -6.01 23.01
CA HIS A 242 6.24 -4.61 22.95
C HIS A 242 7.77 -4.46 22.82
N TRP A 243 8.55 -5.44 23.32
CA TRP A 243 10.01 -5.42 23.27
C TRP A 243 10.58 -5.64 21.86
N MET A 244 9.81 -6.16 20.91
CA MET A 244 10.26 -6.33 19.52
C MET A 244 10.50 -4.99 18.81
N PHE A 245 9.94 -3.91 19.35
CA PHE A 245 10.08 -2.58 18.79
C PHE A 245 10.78 -1.70 19.81
N SER A 246 11.93 -1.14 19.44
CA SER A 246 12.78 -0.35 20.33
C SER A 246 12.12 0.95 20.82
N SER A 247 11.07 1.44 20.13
CA SER A 247 10.38 2.68 20.47
C SER A 247 8.89 2.49 20.74
N LYS A 248 8.35 3.19 21.75
CA LYS A 248 6.90 3.25 21.99
C LYS A 248 6.13 3.83 20.79
N LEU A 249 6.76 4.71 20.00
CA LEU A 249 6.18 5.24 18.76
C LEU A 249 6.03 4.17 17.67
N ASP A 250 6.84 3.11 17.72
CA ASP A 250 6.79 1.98 16.80
C ASP A 250 5.74 0.93 17.21
N THR A 251 5.42 0.83 18.50
CA THR A 251 4.44 -0.14 19.03
C THR A 251 2.98 0.10 18.60
N GLY A 252 2.67 1.23 17.96
CA GLY A 252 1.34 1.60 17.43
C GLY A 252 0.87 0.78 16.22
N GLY A 253 1.02 -0.54 16.27
CA GLY A 253 0.59 -1.50 15.25
C GLY A 253 1.46 -1.55 13.98
N ARG A 254 2.76 -1.22 14.08
CA ARG A 254 3.72 -1.39 12.98
C ARG A 254 3.85 -2.88 12.63
N LEU A 255 3.87 -3.17 11.33
CA LEU A 255 4.20 -4.48 10.80
C LEU A 255 5.73 -4.56 10.63
N THR A 256 6.37 -5.71 10.87
CA THR A 256 7.80 -5.82 10.54
C THR A 256 7.97 -5.89 9.02
N ARG A 257 9.15 -5.55 8.49
CA ARG A 257 9.42 -5.61 7.04
C ARG A 257 9.21 -7.04 6.54
N LEU A 258 9.63 -8.04 7.32
CA LEU A 258 9.44 -9.46 7.01
C LEU A 258 7.97 -9.82 6.75
N HIS A 259 7.08 -9.45 7.67
CA HIS A 259 5.66 -9.76 7.50
C HIS A 259 5.04 -8.94 6.36
N ALA A 260 5.45 -7.68 6.17
CA ALA A 260 4.98 -6.88 5.04
C ALA A 260 5.37 -7.52 3.71
N ASN A 261 6.64 -7.90 3.55
CA ASN A 261 7.14 -8.59 2.37
C ASN A 261 6.47 -9.95 2.14
N PHE A 262 6.16 -10.70 3.20
CA PHE A 262 5.38 -11.93 3.09
C PHE A 262 4.01 -11.65 2.46
N PHE A 263 3.24 -10.70 3.00
CA PHE A 263 1.92 -10.37 2.46
C PHE A 263 1.98 -9.77 1.04
N ILE A 264 3.01 -8.97 0.72
CA ILE A 264 3.26 -8.49 -0.64
C ILE A 264 3.44 -9.68 -1.59
N ARG A 265 4.26 -10.66 -1.23
CA ARG A 265 4.47 -11.87 -2.04
C ARG A 265 3.19 -12.70 -2.16
N CYS A 266 2.41 -12.86 -1.09
CA CYS A 266 1.10 -13.52 -1.14
C CYS A 266 0.18 -12.83 -2.15
N LEU A 267 0.10 -11.50 -2.11
CA LEU A 267 -0.68 -10.72 -3.05
C LEU A 267 -0.14 -10.87 -4.48
N GLN A 268 1.16 -10.98 -4.71
CA GLN A 268 1.70 -11.20 -6.05
C GLN A 268 1.39 -12.59 -6.62
N GLN A 269 1.29 -13.61 -5.77
CA GLN A 269 1.04 -14.99 -6.22
C GLN A 269 -0.41 -15.26 -6.63
N LEU A 270 -1.40 -14.40 -6.29
CA LEU A 270 -2.79 -14.64 -6.70
C LEU A 270 -2.97 -14.64 -8.22
N ASN A 271 -2.18 -13.84 -8.94
CA ASN A 271 -2.20 -13.79 -10.41
C ASN A 271 -1.50 -15.00 -11.07
N LYS A 272 -0.88 -15.89 -10.30
CA LYS A 272 -0.04 -16.99 -10.82
C LYS A 272 -0.35 -18.32 -10.11
N PRO A 273 -1.56 -18.89 -10.31
CA PRO A 273 -1.94 -20.15 -9.68
C PRO A 273 -1.11 -21.36 -10.16
N GLU A 274 -0.47 -21.24 -11.33
CA GLU A 274 0.41 -22.28 -11.89
C GLU A 274 1.74 -22.41 -11.15
N ASN A 275 2.11 -21.41 -10.34
CA ASN A 275 3.36 -21.44 -9.61
C ASN A 275 3.27 -22.42 -8.44
N HIS A 276 4.27 -23.29 -8.30
CA HIS A 276 4.39 -24.24 -7.19
C HIS A 276 4.24 -23.58 -5.80
N LEU A 277 4.78 -22.37 -5.65
CA LEU A 277 4.71 -21.60 -4.40
C LEU A 277 3.29 -21.20 -4.00
N TYR A 278 2.35 -21.16 -4.93
CA TYR A 278 0.95 -20.84 -4.67
C TYR A 278 0.39 -21.79 -3.60
N GLN A 279 0.60 -23.11 -3.76
CA GLN A 279 0.09 -24.10 -2.82
C GLN A 279 0.73 -23.96 -1.43
N THR A 280 2.05 -23.76 -1.35
CA THR A 280 2.76 -23.62 -0.07
C THR A 280 2.26 -22.40 0.72
N ILE A 281 2.12 -21.25 0.03
CA ILE A 281 1.62 -20.00 0.62
C ILE A 281 0.17 -20.14 1.07
N TRP A 282 -0.69 -20.73 0.24
CA TRP A 282 -2.10 -20.94 0.62
C TRP A 282 -2.26 -21.92 1.76
N ASN A 283 -1.47 -22.99 1.80
CA ASN A 283 -1.47 -23.89 2.95
C ASN A 283 -1.07 -23.16 4.24
N CYS A 284 -0.14 -22.19 4.17
CA CYS A 284 0.21 -21.35 5.32
C CYS A 284 -0.98 -20.46 5.73
N LEU A 285 -1.57 -19.74 4.77
CA LEU A 285 -2.68 -18.82 5.00
C LEU A 285 -3.95 -19.50 5.50
N LEU A 286 -4.26 -20.69 5.00
CA LEU A 286 -5.44 -21.48 5.39
C LEU A 286 -5.26 -22.23 6.70
N SER A 287 -4.01 -22.44 7.14
CA SER A 287 -3.75 -23.15 8.40
C SER A 287 -4.29 -22.41 9.62
N LYS A 288 -4.26 -21.07 9.60
CA LYS A 288 -4.67 -20.21 10.71
C LYS A 288 -5.32 -18.93 10.21
N PRO A 289 -6.43 -18.47 10.84
CA PRO A 289 -7.09 -17.22 10.47
C PRO A 289 -6.29 -15.94 10.83
N ALA A 290 -5.21 -16.08 11.61
CA ALA A 290 -4.24 -15.03 11.90
C ALA A 290 -2.81 -15.59 11.82
N ILE A 291 -1.85 -14.76 11.39
CA ILE A 291 -0.43 -15.08 11.36
C ILE A 291 0.22 -14.56 12.64
N ASP A 292 1.12 -15.37 13.22
CA ASP A 292 1.94 -14.91 14.33
C ASP A 292 2.98 -13.90 13.85
N LEU A 293 2.86 -12.66 14.32
CA LEU A 293 3.78 -11.57 13.94
C LEU A 293 5.09 -11.58 14.73
N ASN A 294 5.32 -12.56 15.60
CA ASN A 294 6.58 -12.73 16.32
C ASN A 294 7.53 -13.71 15.61
N GLU A 295 7.03 -14.51 14.67
CA GLU A 295 7.76 -15.63 14.04
C GLU A 295 7.62 -15.56 12.53
N VAL A 296 8.63 -16.04 11.80
CA VAL A 296 8.59 -16.14 10.35
C VAL A 296 7.43 -17.07 9.93
N PRO A 297 6.53 -16.62 9.05
CA PRO A 297 5.39 -17.42 8.61
C PRO A 297 5.86 -18.75 8.02
N ASP A 298 5.52 -19.84 8.72
CA ASP A 298 5.67 -21.21 8.25
C ASP A 298 7.09 -21.61 7.77
N PHE A 299 8.11 -21.04 8.42
CA PHE A 299 9.50 -21.22 8.05
C PHE A 299 9.93 -22.69 7.99
N LEU A 300 9.72 -23.45 9.07
CA LEU A 300 10.22 -24.83 9.16
C LEU A 300 9.60 -25.75 8.11
N ARG A 301 8.29 -25.63 7.88
CA ARG A 301 7.57 -26.45 6.90
C ARG A 301 8.02 -26.14 5.48
N THR A 302 8.24 -24.86 5.16
CA THR A 302 8.69 -24.44 3.83
C THR A 302 10.17 -24.77 3.60
N PHE A 303 11.03 -24.57 4.61
CA PHE A 303 12.47 -24.79 4.51
C PHE A 303 12.84 -26.29 4.43
N PHE A 304 12.14 -27.13 5.18
CA PHE A 304 12.27 -28.59 5.18
C PHE A 304 11.12 -29.28 4.42
N SER A 305 10.62 -28.66 3.36
CA SER A 305 9.56 -29.23 2.54
C SER A 305 9.95 -30.61 1.98
N ALA A 306 8.99 -31.54 1.99
CA ALA A 306 9.14 -32.90 1.45
C ALA A 306 8.72 -33.00 -0.03
N ASN A 307 8.33 -31.88 -0.66
CA ASN A 307 7.89 -31.87 -2.06
C ASN A 307 9.05 -32.10 -3.02
N LEU A 308 8.74 -32.58 -4.23
CA LEU A 308 9.73 -32.77 -5.30
C LEU A 308 10.48 -31.46 -5.65
N GLN A 309 9.82 -30.32 -5.49
CA GLN A 309 10.36 -28.99 -5.77
C GLN A 309 10.79 -28.24 -4.50
N PHE A 310 11.19 -28.95 -3.43
CA PHE A 310 11.63 -28.37 -2.16
C PHE A 310 12.70 -27.28 -2.29
N ARG A 311 13.54 -27.34 -3.34
CA ARG A 311 14.57 -26.32 -3.64
C ARG A 311 13.98 -24.94 -3.90
N ILE A 312 12.84 -24.89 -4.60
CA ILE A 312 12.15 -23.64 -4.93
C ILE A 312 11.52 -23.04 -3.67
N GLU A 313 10.87 -23.87 -2.86
CA GLU A 313 10.29 -23.46 -1.57
C GLU A 313 11.36 -22.93 -0.60
N ARG A 314 12.47 -23.66 -0.48
CA ARG A 314 13.61 -23.27 0.36
C ARG A 314 14.24 -21.97 -0.13
N HIS A 315 14.51 -21.83 -1.43
CA HIS A 315 15.04 -20.59 -1.98
C HIS A 315 14.08 -19.42 -1.74
N TRP A 316 12.77 -19.63 -1.91
CA TRP A 316 11.77 -18.59 -1.71
C TRP A 316 11.73 -18.08 -0.27
N ILE A 317 11.73 -18.98 0.73
CA ILE A 317 11.69 -18.57 2.14
C ILE A 317 13.02 -17.94 2.58
N CYS A 318 14.16 -18.45 2.11
CA CYS A 318 15.47 -17.84 2.36
C CYS A 318 15.55 -16.44 1.76
N ARG A 319 15.09 -16.27 0.52
CA ARG A 319 15.06 -14.97 -0.15
C ARG A 319 14.11 -13.99 0.54
N LEU A 320 12.94 -14.45 0.99
CA LEU A 320 12.05 -13.63 1.81
C LEU A 320 12.77 -13.14 3.07
N CYS A 321 13.49 -14.02 3.77
CA CYS A 321 14.24 -13.65 4.97
C CYS A 321 15.34 -12.63 4.63
N ALA A 322 16.18 -12.91 3.62
CA ALA A 322 17.27 -12.04 3.19
C ALA A 322 16.79 -10.64 2.78
N ASP A 323 15.76 -10.56 1.92
CA ASP A 323 15.20 -9.28 1.44
C ASP A 323 14.50 -8.47 2.55
N SER A 324 14.26 -9.09 3.72
CA SER A 324 13.51 -8.47 4.81
C SER A 324 14.38 -8.01 5.98
N VAL A 325 15.66 -8.40 6.03
CA VAL A 325 16.57 -7.94 7.09
C VAL A 325 16.83 -6.44 6.89
N GLY A 326 16.57 -5.64 7.93
CA GLY A 326 16.97 -4.24 7.92
C GLY A 326 16.70 -3.48 9.22
N ASP A 327 15.76 -3.96 10.05
CA ASP A 327 15.52 -3.43 11.39
C ASP A 327 15.85 -4.47 12.47
N SER A 328 16.10 -4.01 13.69
CA SER A 328 16.26 -4.85 14.88
C SER A 328 15.04 -5.74 15.11
N ALA A 329 13.84 -5.21 14.82
CA ALA A 329 12.59 -5.97 14.90
C ALA A 329 12.58 -7.18 13.95
N ASP A 330 13.11 -7.02 12.73
CA ASP A 330 13.20 -8.12 11.75
C ASP A 330 14.23 -9.17 12.20
N TYR A 331 15.36 -8.73 12.74
CA TYR A 331 16.36 -9.63 13.32
C TYR A 331 15.76 -10.50 14.44
N LEU A 332 15.01 -9.91 15.37
CA LEU A 332 14.40 -10.63 16.49
C LEU A 332 13.38 -11.69 16.04
N VAL A 333 12.62 -11.40 14.97
CA VAL A 333 11.69 -12.38 14.36
C VAL A 333 12.46 -13.56 13.77
N LEU A 334 13.54 -13.29 13.03
CA LEU A 334 14.39 -14.32 12.42
C LEU A 334 15.10 -15.18 13.48
N GLU A 335 15.62 -14.54 14.54
CA GLU A 335 16.27 -15.21 15.66
C GLU A 335 15.28 -16.10 16.42
N ARG A 336 14.07 -15.61 16.70
CA ARG A 336 13.02 -16.37 17.38
C ARG A 336 12.62 -17.62 16.60
N SER A 337 12.50 -17.51 15.28
CA SER A 337 12.26 -18.65 14.38
C SER A 337 13.49 -19.51 14.10
N ARG A 338 14.65 -19.19 14.72
CA ARG A 338 15.93 -19.90 14.57
C ARG A 338 16.40 -20.01 13.12
N VAL A 339 16.06 -19.02 12.28
CA VAL A 339 16.37 -19.03 10.85
C VAL A 339 17.87 -19.16 10.63
N TYR A 340 18.68 -18.33 11.30
CA TYR A 340 20.14 -18.36 11.18
C TYR A 340 20.71 -19.73 11.54
N LYS A 341 20.22 -20.35 12.63
CA LYS A 341 20.67 -21.68 13.04
C LYS A 341 20.41 -22.71 11.94
N HIS A 342 19.18 -22.77 11.43
CA HIS A 342 18.80 -23.76 10.40
C HIS A 342 19.51 -23.53 9.07
N VAL A 343 19.63 -22.28 8.62
CA VAL A 343 20.35 -21.92 7.39
C VAL A 343 21.83 -22.27 7.50
N LEU A 344 22.50 -21.88 8.58
CA LEU A 344 23.93 -22.17 8.79
C LEU A 344 24.21 -23.67 8.92
N THR A 345 23.37 -24.42 9.63
CA THR A 345 23.54 -25.88 9.73
C THR A 345 23.36 -26.57 8.38
N THR A 346 22.46 -26.05 7.54
CA THR A 346 22.22 -26.61 6.20
C THR A 346 23.37 -26.24 5.27
N TYR A 347 23.88 -25.01 5.35
CA TYR A 347 25.04 -24.57 4.58
C TYR A 347 26.29 -25.42 4.89
N ALA A 348 26.49 -25.77 6.16
CA ALA A 348 27.63 -26.58 6.60
C ALA A 348 27.55 -28.07 6.15
N SER A 349 26.37 -28.55 5.76
CA SER A 349 26.23 -29.92 5.25
C SER A 349 26.82 -30.07 3.85
N SER A 350 27.51 -31.19 3.59
CA SER A 350 28.11 -31.53 2.29
C SER A 350 27.07 -31.82 1.19
N SER A 351 25.80 -31.94 1.56
CA SER A 351 24.65 -32.11 0.66
C SER A 351 23.94 -30.77 0.34
N SER A 352 24.55 -29.63 0.68
CA SER A 352 23.93 -28.32 0.53
C SER A 352 23.72 -27.93 -0.93
N ASP A 353 22.55 -27.35 -1.21
CA ASP A 353 22.16 -26.93 -2.54
C ASP A 353 22.95 -25.69 -2.98
N THR A 354 23.56 -25.72 -4.17
CA THR A 354 24.25 -24.56 -4.76
C THR A 354 23.38 -23.31 -4.84
N ALA A 355 22.07 -23.47 -5.04
CA ALA A 355 21.10 -22.37 -5.05
C ALA A 355 20.94 -21.68 -3.68
N LEU A 356 21.15 -22.41 -2.58
CA LEU A 356 21.12 -21.86 -1.22
C LEU A 356 22.44 -21.13 -0.93
N GLN A 357 23.56 -21.69 -1.40
CA GLN A 357 24.87 -21.05 -1.32
C GLN A 357 24.89 -19.71 -2.07
N ALA A 358 24.32 -19.64 -3.28
CA ALA A 358 24.24 -18.42 -4.09
C ALA A 358 23.28 -17.36 -3.54
N SER A 359 22.30 -17.72 -2.72
CA SER A 359 21.41 -16.74 -2.06
C SER A 359 21.93 -16.21 -0.73
N CYS A 360 22.94 -16.88 -0.16
CA CYS A 360 23.59 -16.51 1.10
C CYS A 360 24.98 -15.89 0.92
N SER A 361 25.53 -15.94 -0.31
CA SER A 361 26.69 -15.16 -0.74
C SER A 361 26.23 -13.82 -1.31
#